data_AF-A0AA39KA63-F1
#
_entry.id   AF-A0AA39KA63-F1
#
_cell.length_a   1.000
_cell.length_b   1.000
_cell.length_c   1.000
_cell.angle_alpha   90.00
_cell.angle_beta   90.00
_cell.angle_gamma   90.00
#
_symmetry.space_group_name_H-M   'P 1'
#
loop_
_entity.id
_entity.type
_entity.pdbx_description
1 polymer ?
#
loop_
_entity_poly.entity_id
_entity_poly.type
_entity_poly.pdbx_seq_one_letter_code
_entity_poly.pdbx_strand_id
1 'polypeptide(L)'
;MEHSPGTQLRTQLQQVEASLAALPPIPPDASPGTIKKRDDLLEDIEGKLVGCAESVGQHRRRRAERHGGGADEGAGAGAGAGAGTGAGDGGGQPRVLTNEDKRVQAIFACFDQPALKAKDFRAALLSFPGVGHRDQREEEAFKRLVRGYEDQSQQWRAELESVVITRNPWDGFLESQSSVMSSESLLEYVIRTIEMFKFLAIWEETGDGSRAWKTEFIEKQCWKKHPEQYARWESADGEAKEKEEKAVKTILGKFRKDHSRMMTSKKQLLKLYRHFGAVILMDRTWDWNDGGVQRKRSMSFDRLLDRICEELPKVNGVARPALRYEMGASSLGDVVTIFSTAKVAQHIQDFLDEYPPIRYE
;
A
#
# COMPACT_ATOMS: atom_id res chain seq x y z
N MET A 1 15.34 -13.50 -40.20
CA MET A 1 15.62 -12.96 -38.85
C MET A 1 14.65 -11.82 -38.63
N GLU A 2 13.47 -12.12 -38.10
CA GLU A 2 12.38 -11.15 -37.98
C GLU A 2 12.59 -10.28 -36.74
N HIS A 3 12.57 -8.96 -36.92
CA HIS A 3 12.75 -7.99 -35.85
C HIS A 3 11.61 -8.10 -34.83
N SER A 4 11.91 -8.59 -33.61
CA SER A 4 10.89 -8.66 -32.57
C SER A 4 10.36 -7.24 -32.26
N PRO A 5 9.04 -7.07 -32.05
CA PRO A 5 8.45 -5.77 -31.75
C PRO A 5 9.10 -5.06 -30.55
N GLY A 6 9.59 -5.82 -29.57
CA GLY A 6 10.31 -5.26 -28.42
C GLY A 6 11.68 -4.68 -28.76
N THR A 7 12.32 -5.19 -29.82
CA THR A 7 13.63 -4.70 -30.28
C THR A 7 13.46 -3.38 -31.03
N GLN A 8 12.47 -3.28 -31.92
CA GLN A 8 12.15 -2.03 -32.63
C GLN A 8 11.78 -0.89 -31.66
N LEU A 9 11.03 -1.21 -30.60
CA LEU A 9 10.58 -0.20 -29.62
C LEU A 9 11.72 0.32 -28.73
N ARG A 10 12.69 -0.53 -28.38
CA ARG A 10 13.91 -0.10 -27.68
C ARG A 10 14.79 0.78 -28.57
N THR A 11 14.94 0.44 -29.85
CA THR A 11 15.71 1.26 -30.79
C THR A 11 15.08 2.64 -30.98
N GLN A 12 13.75 2.73 -31.04
CA GLN A 12 13.05 4.02 -31.13
C GLN A 12 13.22 4.87 -29.87
N LEU A 13 13.12 4.29 -28.67
CA LEU A 13 13.35 5.02 -27.41
C LEU A 13 14.78 5.54 -27.30
N GLN A 14 15.77 4.73 -27.69
CA GLN A 14 17.18 5.15 -27.70
C GLN A 14 17.44 6.29 -28.70
N GLN A 15 16.76 6.30 -29.84
CA GLN A 15 16.87 7.37 -30.83
C GLN A 15 16.27 8.70 -30.33
N VAL A 16 15.19 8.63 -29.53
CA VAL A 16 14.58 9.81 -28.89
C VAL A 16 15.47 10.37 -27.78
N GLU A 17 16.04 9.52 -26.91
CA GLU A 17 16.97 9.94 -25.87
C GLU A 17 18.24 10.57 -26.46
N ALA A 18 18.80 9.99 -27.53
CA ALA A 18 19.95 10.54 -28.23
C ALA A 18 19.64 11.91 -28.88
N SER A 19 18.43 12.07 -29.41
CA SER A 19 17.99 13.35 -30.01
C SER A 19 17.81 14.45 -28.95
N LEU A 20 17.32 14.10 -27.76
CA LEU A 20 17.20 15.02 -26.61
C LEU A 20 18.58 15.44 -26.08
N ALA A 21 19.52 14.51 -25.96
CA ALA A 21 20.88 14.78 -25.49
C ALA A 21 21.70 15.65 -26.46
N ALA A 22 21.36 15.62 -27.76
CA ALA A 22 22.04 16.41 -28.78
C ALA A 22 21.52 17.86 -28.91
N LEU A 23 20.48 18.25 -28.16
CA LEU A 23 19.94 19.62 -28.24
C LEU A 23 20.89 20.61 -27.54
N PRO A 24 21.31 21.69 -28.22
CA PRO A 24 22.18 22.69 -27.62
C PRO A 24 21.45 23.47 -26.50
N PRO A 25 22.17 23.93 -25.46
CA PRO A 25 21.60 24.76 -24.41
C PRO A 25 21.09 26.08 -24.98
N ILE A 26 19.95 26.56 -24.46
CA ILE A 26 19.38 27.86 -24.85
C ILE A 26 20.26 28.98 -24.25
N PRO A 27 20.73 29.95 -25.06
CA PRO A 27 21.36 31.15 -24.55
C PRO A 27 20.40 31.95 -23.66
N PRO A 28 20.89 32.58 -22.58
CA PRO A 28 20.06 33.29 -21.61
C PRO A 28 19.31 34.52 -22.18
N ASP A 29 19.70 35.01 -23.35
CA ASP A 29 19.08 36.11 -24.08
C ASP A 29 18.23 35.65 -25.28
N ALA A 30 17.93 34.36 -25.37
CA ALA A 30 17.19 33.81 -26.50
C ALA A 30 15.81 34.46 -26.64
N SER A 31 15.48 34.81 -27.88
CA SER A 31 14.21 35.46 -28.19
C SER A 31 13.02 34.58 -27.76
N PRO A 32 11.88 35.17 -27.37
CA PRO A 32 10.67 34.43 -27.00
C PRO A 32 10.22 33.42 -28.07
N GLY A 33 10.45 33.72 -29.36
CA GLY A 33 10.12 32.80 -30.46
C GLY A 33 11.04 31.58 -30.54
N THR A 34 12.29 31.69 -30.07
CA THR A 34 13.25 30.57 -30.01
C THR A 34 12.94 29.65 -28.83
N ILE A 35 12.53 30.21 -27.70
CA ILE A 35 12.05 29.45 -26.54
C ILE A 35 10.79 28.67 -26.93
N LYS A 36 9.80 29.35 -27.54
CA LYS A 36 8.56 28.71 -28.00
C LYS A 36 8.81 27.56 -29.00
N LYS A 37 9.69 27.74 -30.00
CA LYS A 37 10.03 26.66 -30.95
C LYS A 37 10.68 25.45 -30.29
N ARG A 38 11.39 25.62 -29.17
CA ARG A 38 11.95 24.52 -28.40
C ARG A 38 10.89 23.84 -27.54
N ASP A 39 9.98 24.60 -26.97
CA ASP A 39 8.86 24.05 -26.20
C ASP A 39 7.93 23.23 -27.12
N ASP A 40 7.60 23.74 -28.31
CA ASP A 40 6.82 23.02 -29.33
C ASP A 40 7.53 21.72 -29.78
N LEU A 41 8.87 21.72 -29.84
CA LEU A 41 9.66 20.53 -30.20
C LEU A 41 9.70 19.49 -29.06
N LEU A 42 9.77 19.93 -27.81
CA LEU A 42 9.68 19.04 -26.65
C LEU A 42 8.28 18.41 -26.55
N GLU A 43 7.23 19.17 -26.86
CA GLU A 43 5.85 18.68 -26.93
C GLU A 43 5.66 17.60 -28.02
N ASP A 44 6.24 17.78 -29.21
CA ASP A 44 6.23 16.75 -30.28
C ASP A 44 7.01 15.48 -29.87
N ILE A 45 8.10 15.63 -29.10
CA ILE A 45 8.88 14.50 -28.57
C ILE A 45 8.11 13.74 -27.49
N GLU A 46 7.46 14.44 -26.55
CA GLU A 46 6.59 13.82 -25.56
C GLU A 46 5.39 13.12 -26.20
N GLY A 47 4.77 13.72 -27.21
CA GLY A 47 3.69 13.09 -27.98
C GLY A 47 4.11 11.76 -28.62
N LYS A 48 5.32 11.70 -29.20
CA LYS A 48 5.89 10.46 -29.76
C LYS A 48 6.18 9.40 -28.69
N LEU A 49 6.64 9.80 -27.50
CA LEU A 49 6.87 8.88 -26.38
C LEU A 49 5.56 8.27 -25.85
N VAL A 50 4.50 9.08 -25.77
CA VAL A 50 3.17 8.61 -25.38
C VAL A 50 2.62 7.61 -26.40
N GLY A 51 2.71 7.90 -27.70
CA GLY A 51 2.28 6.97 -28.75
C GLY A 51 3.02 5.62 -28.70
N CYS A 52 4.33 5.63 -28.40
CA CYS A 52 5.09 4.40 -28.19
C CYS A 52 4.61 3.60 -26.97
N ALA A 53 4.32 4.27 -25.85
CA ALA A 53 3.82 3.62 -24.63
C ALA A 53 2.43 2.97 -24.82
N GLU A 54 1.54 3.64 -25.57
CA GLU A 54 0.22 3.12 -25.90
C GLU A 54 0.30 1.87 -26.79
N SER A 55 1.17 1.89 -27.79
CA SER A 55 1.43 0.73 -28.66
C SER A 55 1.93 -0.50 -27.86
N VAL A 56 2.79 -0.29 -26.85
CA VAL A 56 3.21 -1.35 -25.91
C VAL A 56 2.02 -1.87 -25.10
N GLY A 57 1.15 -0.98 -24.61
CA GLY A 57 -0.06 -1.33 -23.88
C GLY A 57 -1.00 -2.21 -24.70
N GLN A 58 -1.24 -1.86 -25.96
CA GLN A 58 -2.09 -2.62 -26.87
C GLN A 58 -1.52 -4.01 -27.19
N HIS A 59 -0.20 -4.11 -27.41
CA HIS A 59 0.45 -5.40 -27.62
C HIS A 59 0.37 -6.33 -26.39
N ARG A 60 0.46 -5.78 -25.17
CA ARG A 60 0.29 -6.55 -23.93
C ARG A 60 -1.13 -7.08 -23.75
N ARG A 61 -2.15 -6.28 -24.10
CA ARG A 61 -3.56 -6.71 -24.05
C ARG A 61 -3.85 -7.86 -25.03
N ARG A 62 -3.40 -7.74 -26.29
CA ARG A 62 -3.55 -8.79 -27.31
C ARG A 62 -2.88 -10.12 -26.91
N ARG A 63 -1.80 -10.07 -26.12
CA ARG A 63 -1.12 -11.28 -25.59
C ARG A 63 -1.89 -11.92 -24.43
N ALA A 64 -2.51 -11.12 -23.57
CA ALA A 64 -3.35 -11.62 -22.48
C ALA A 64 -4.62 -12.30 -23.00
N GLU A 65 -5.24 -11.75 -24.05
CA GLU A 65 -6.43 -12.33 -24.68
C GLU A 65 -6.17 -13.69 -25.33
N ARG A 66 -4.97 -13.91 -25.89
CA ARG A 66 -4.55 -15.20 -26.47
C ARG A 66 -4.25 -16.30 -25.44
N HIS A 67 -4.20 -15.98 -24.15
CA HIS A 67 -3.87 -16.94 -23.09
C HIS A 67 -4.99 -17.14 -22.05
N GLY A 68 -6.16 -16.50 -22.24
CA GLY A 68 -7.28 -16.52 -21.28
C GLY A 68 -8.45 -17.45 -21.62
N GLY A 69 -8.38 -18.26 -22.68
CA GLY A 69 -9.46 -19.17 -23.07
C GLY A 69 -9.10 -20.65 -22.91
N GLY A 70 -9.34 -21.22 -21.73
CA GLY A 70 -9.32 -22.67 -21.52
C GLY A 70 -8.87 -23.12 -20.13
N ALA A 71 -9.83 -23.40 -19.24
CA ALA A 71 -9.81 -24.49 -18.25
C ALA A 71 -11.05 -24.38 -17.34
N ASP A 72 -12.11 -25.06 -17.76
CA ASP A 72 -13.20 -25.58 -16.92
C ASP A 72 -12.80 -27.01 -16.46
N GLU A 73 -13.53 -27.57 -15.49
CA GLU A 73 -13.39 -28.90 -14.84
C GLU A 73 -12.37 -28.99 -13.67
N GLY A 74 -12.70 -29.50 -12.48
CA GLY A 74 -13.88 -30.21 -12.04
C GLY A 74 -13.97 -30.32 -10.51
N ALA A 75 -15.19 -30.59 -10.07
CA ALA A 75 -15.63 -30.74 -8.68
C ALA A 75 -15.08 -32.00 -8.00
N GLY A 76 -15.04 -31.98 -6.67
CA GLY A 76 -14.79 -33.16 -5.84
C GLY A 76 -14.94 -32.87 -4.35
N ALA A 77 -16.18 -32.86 -3.88
CA ALA A 77 -16.52 -32.84 -2.45
C ALA A 77 -16.11 -34.16 -1.78
N GLY A 78 -15.62 -34.08 -0.54
CA GLY A 78 -15.33 -35.24 0.30
C GLY A 78 -15.40 -34.85 1.77
N ALA A 79 -16.61 -34.83 2.31
CA ALA A 79 -16.86 -34.85 3.75
C ALA A 79 -16.76 -36.30 4.24
N GLY A 80 -15.95 -36.55 5.25
CA GLY A 80 -15.82 -37.85 5.90
C GLY A 80 -15.31 -37.67 7.32
N ALA A 81 -16.24 -37.63 8.26
CA ALA A 81 -15.98 -37.67 9.69
C ALA A 81 -15.38 -39.03 10.08
N GLY A 82 -14.28 -39.00 10.85
CA GLY A 82 -13.69 -40.18 11.47
C GLY A 82 -13.23 -39.83 12.87
N ALA A 83 -14.08 -40.14 13.86
CA ALA A 83 -13.72 -40.14 15.27
C ALA A 83 -12.79 -41.34 15.51
N GLY A 84 -11.58 -41.07 15.99
CA GLY A 84 -10.60 -42.08 16.36
C GLY A 84 -9.89 -41.66 17.64
N THR A 85 -10.46 -41.99 18.78
CA THR A 85 -9.77 -42.01 20.08
C THR A 85 -8.82 -43.18 20.12
N GLY A 86 -7.54 -42.90 19.87
CA GLY A 86 -6.43 -43.84 20.06
C GLY A 86 -5.31 -43.15 20.82
N ALA A 87 -5.22 -43.41 22.12
CA ALA A 87 -4.05 -43.10 22.92
C ALA A 87 -2.92 -44.07 22.52
N GLY A 88 -2.14 -43.67 21.53
CA GLY A 88 -0.95 -44.36 21.08
C GLY A 88 0.27 -43.51 21.39
N ASP A 89 1.00 -43.90 22.42
CA ASP A 89 2.37 -43.49 22.69
C ASP A 89 3.25 -44.01 21.54
N GLY A 90 3.53 -43.14 20.56
CA GLY A 90 4.06 -43.55 19.26
C GLY A 90 4.85 -42.43 18.59
N GLY A 91 6.11 -42.72 18.28
CA GLY A 91 7.10 -41.81 17.71
C GLY A 91 6.51 -40.80 16.72
N GLY A 92 6.46 -39.54 17.16
CA GLY A 92 5.93 -38.44 16.37
C GLY A 92 6.69 -38.34 15.06
N GLN A 93 6.03 -38.71 13.97
CA GLN A 93 6.56 -38.41 12.65
C GLN A 93 6.77 -36.89 12.56
N PRO A 94 7.92 -36.42 12.06
CA PRO A 94 8.20 -35.01 11.97
C PRO A 94 7.10 -34.34 11.14
N ARG A 95 6.35 -33.42 11.77
CA ARG A 95 5.32 -32.63 11.11
C ARG A 95 5.96 -31.91 9.91
N VAL A 96 5.47 -32.19 8.71
CA VAL A 96 5.95 -31.51 7.50
C VAL A 96 5.65 -30.02 7.63
N LEU A 97 6.71 -29.20 7.68
CA LEU A 97 6.58 -27.74 7.76
C LEU A 97 5.94 -27.20 6.48
N THR A 98 4.84 -26.48 6.65
CA THR A 98 4.18 -25.77 5.56
C THR A 98 5.05 -24.61 5.08
N ASN A 99 4.76 -24.06 3.88
CA ASN A 99 5.46 -22.86 3.40
C ASN A 99 5.24 -21.65 4.32
N GLU A 100 4.09 -21.59 4.99
CA GLU A 100 3.79 -20.56 5.98
C GLU A 100 4.66 -20.72 7.23
N ASP A 101 4.83 -21.94 7.73
CA ASP A 101 5.73 -22.24 8.85
C ASP A 101 7.16 -21.78 8.56
N LYS A 102 7.65 -22.05 7.35
CA LYS A 102 9.00 -21.64 6.92
C LYS A 102 9.16 -20.12 6.91
N ARG A 103 8.12 -19.38 6.47
CA ARG A 103 8.13 -17.91 6.46
C ARG A 103 8.11 -17.34 7.88
N VAL A 104 7.26 -17.88 8.76
CA VAL A 104 7.23 -17.49 10.19
C VAL A 104 8.59 -17.74 10.83
N GLN A 105 9.18 -18.91 10.64
CA GLN A 105 10.52 -19.24 11.15
C GLN A 105 11.59 -18.28 10.61
N ALA A 106 11.56 -17.96 9.32
CA ALA A 106 12.50 -17.01 8.72
C ALA A 106 12.36 -15.60 9.29
N ILE A 107 11.15 -15.15 9.59
CA ILE A 107 10.88 -13.86 10.23
C ILE A 107 11.36 -13.90 11.68
N PHE A 108 11.07 -14.96 12.43
CA PHE A 108 11.46 -15.06 13.84
C PHE A 108 12.96 -15.21 14.06
N ALA A 109 13.68 -15.83 13.13
CA ALA A 109 15.13 -15.83 13.13
C ALA A 109 15.74 -14.41 13.09
N CYS A 110 14.96 -13.40 12.71
CA CYS A 110 15.39 -12.00 12.74
C CYS A 110 15.21 -11.31 14.10
N PHE A 111 14.54 -11.91 15.09
CA PHE A 111 14.44 -11.29 16.43
C PHE A 111 15.80 -11.20 17.13
N ASP A 112 16.66 -12.20 16.93
CA ASP A 112 17.99 -12.24 17.55
C ASP A 112 19.02 -11.38 16.80
N GLN A 113 18.64 -10.84 15.63
CA GLN A 113 19.47 -9.91 14.89
C GLN A 113 19.46 -8.53 15.53
N PRO A 114 20.55 -7.75 15.35
CA PRO A 114 20.57 -6.37 15.79
C PRO A 114 19.44 -5.57 15.11
N ALA A 115 18.88 -4.64 15.88
CA ALA A 115 17.90 -3.71 15.37
C ALA A 115 18.44 -2.91 14.18
N LEU A 116 17.54 -2.48 13.31
CA LEU A 116 17.90 -1.72 12.13
C LEU A 116 18.37 -0.33 12.55
N LYS A 117 19.47 0.13 11.96
CA LYS A 117 19.91 1.51 12.17
C LYS A 117 19.01 2.45 11.38
N ALA A 118 18.92 3.70 11.80
CA ALA A 118 18.10 4.71 11.12
C ALA A 118 18.41 4.83 9.60
N LYS A 119 19.67 4.64 9.18
CA LYS A 119 20.05 4.58 7.75
C LYS A 119 19.38 3.44 6.97
N ASP A 120 19.21 2.27 7.59
CA ASP A 120 18.63 1.08 6.95
C ASP A 120 17.13 1.30 6.77
N PHE A 121 16.51 1.97 7.74
CA PHE A 121 15.12 2.42 7.63
C PHE A 121 14.93 3.43 6.50
N ARG A 122 15.81 4.42 6.37
CA ARG A 122 15.77 5.38 5.25
C ARG A 122 15.89 4.71 3.90
N ALA A 123 16.84 3.79 3.74
CA ALA A 123 16.99 3.02 2.51
C ALA A 123 15.70 2.23 2.18
N ALA A 124 15.05 1.69 3.21
CA ALA A 124 13.75 1.03 3.09
C ALA A 124 12.62 1.98 2.66
N LEU A 125 12.58 3.21 3.18
CA LEU A 125 11.60 4.23 2.76
C LEU A 125 11.80 4.67 1.32
N LEU A 126 13.06 4.93 0.93
CA LEU A 126 13.43 5.41 -0.39
C LEU A 126 13.32 4.34 -1.48
N SER A 127 13.51 3.08 -1.12
CA SER A 127 13.41 1.97 -2.08
C SER A 127 11.98 1.55 -2.39
N PHE A 128 10.96 2.15 -1.76
CA PHE A 128 9.54 1.81 -1.96
C PHE A 128 9.12 1.87 -3.44
N PRO A 129 8.39 0.86 -3.98
CA PRO A 129 7.80 -0.32 -3.32
C PRO A 129 8.74 -1.45 -2.90
N GLY A 130 10.05 -1.32 -3.13
CA GLY A 130 11.04 -2.37 -2.99
C GLY A 130 11.12 -3.24 -4.26
N VAL A 131 12.24 -3.94 -4.41
CA VAL A 131 12.41 -4.94 -5.48
C VAL A 131 11.80 -6.27 -5.02
N GLY A 132 11.20 -7.01 -5.96
CA GLY A 132 10.76 -8.38 -5.74
C GLY A 132 9.25 -8.61 -5.79
N HIS A 133 8.88 -9.89 -5.69
CA HIS A 133 7.47 -10.29 -5.64
C HIS A 133 6.80 -9.77 -4.37
N ARG A 134 5.48 -9.63 -4.41
CA ARG A 134 4.70 -9.13 -3.28
C ARG A 134 5.01 -9.87 -1.97
N ASP A 135 5.05 -11.18 -2.01
CA ASP A 135 5.21 -12.01 -0.82
C ASP A 135 6.61 -11.83 -0.20
N GLN A 136 7.62 -11.57 -1.04
CA GLN A 136 8.98 -11.21 -0.62
C GLN A 136 8.99 -9.83 0.03
N ARG A 137 8.30 -8.84 -0.56
CA ARG A 137 8.20 -7.49 0.01
C ARG A 137 7.52 -7.48 1.37
N GLU A 138 6.44 -8.26 1.52
CA GLU A 138 5.75 -8.43 2.81
C GLU A 138 6.66 -9.12 3.83
N GLU A 139 7.36 -10.18 3.44
CA GLU A 139 8.30 -10.89 4.32
C GLU A 139 9.45 -9.99 4.78
N GLU A 140 10.07 -9.24 3.87
CA GLU A 140 11.10 -8.27 4.22
C GLU A 140 10.54 -7.17 5.14
N ALA A 141 9.34 -6.68 4.89
CA ALA A 141 8.70 -5.72 5.79
C ALA A 141 8.47 -6.29 7.19
N PHE A 142 8.01 -7.53 7.31
CA PHE A 142 7.90 -8.21 8.61
C PHE A 142 9.25 -8.40 9.28
N LYS A 143 10.30 -8.82 8.55
CA LYS A 143 11.67 -8.91 9.08
C LYS A 143 12.14 -7.57 9.65
N ARG A 144 11.84 -6.46 8.97
CA ARG A 144 12.15 -5.11 9.47
C ARG A 144 11.38 -4.80 10.76
N LEU A 145 10.08 -5.11 10.82
CA LEU A 145 9.26 -4.89 12.00
C LEU A 145 9.76 -5.67 13.23
N VAL A 146 10.06 -6.97 13.08
CA VAL A 146 10.51 -7.80 14.20
C VAL A 146 11.92 -7.45 14.66
N ARG A 147 12.80 -7.00 13.75
CA ARG A 147 14.11 -6.44 14.11
C ARG A 147 13.99 -5.12 14.83
N GLY A 148 12.95 -4.34 14.53
CA GLY A 148 12.74 -3.00 15.06
C GLY A 148 13.83 -2.03 14.63
N TYR A 149 13.76 -0.82 15.17
CA TYR A 149 14.69 0.25 14.86
C TYR A 149 15.42 0.67 16.12
N GLU A 150 16.74 0.79 15.99
CA GLU A 150 17.57 1.40 17.01
C GLU A 150 18.01 2.76 16.48
N ASP A 151 17.53 3.79 17.15
CA ASP A 151 17.83 5.16 16.83
C ASP A 151 18.81 5.72 17.86
N GLN A 152 20.10 5.46 17.61
CA GLN A 152 21.19 6.00 18.44
C GLN A 152 21.43 7.50 18.17
N SER A 153 20.81 8.04 17.12
CA SER A 153 21.03 9.39 16.63
C SER A 153 19.75 10.21 16.79
N GLN A 154 19.68 11.07 17.80
CA GLN A 154 18.71 12.20 17.86
C GLN A 154 18.93 13.23 16.72
N GLN A 155 19.47 12.79 15.58
CA GLN A 155 19.95 13.61 14.47
C GLN A 155 19.17 13.33 13.18
N TRP A 156 17.91 12.89 13.27
CA TRP A 156 17.01 12.88 12.12
C TRP A 156 17.08 14.18 11.33
N ARG A 157 17.18 15.31 12.04
CA ARG A 157 17.34 16.62 11.40
C ARG A 157 18.60 16.70 10.55
N ALA A 158 19.80 16.43 11.07
CA ALA A 158 21.05 16.53 10.30
C ALA A 158 21.10 15.50 9.15
N GLU A 159 20.49 14.34 9.35
CA GLU A 159 20.54 13.26 8.37
C GLU A 159 19.48 13.39 7.26
N LEU A 160 18.32 13.98 7.58
CA LEU A 160 17.30 14.37 6.61
C LEU A 160 17.52 15.78 6.10
N GLU A 161 18.46 16.55 6.64
CA GLU A 161 18.76 17.92 6.23
C GLU A 161 19.06 17.97 4.74
N SER A 162 19.83 17.02 4.21
CA SER A 162 20.05 16.92 2.77
C SER A 162 18.77 16.68 1.97
N VAL A 163 17.84 15.86 2.48
CA VAL A 163 16.52 15.58 1.85
C VAL A 163 15.59 16.78 1.97
N VAL A 164 15.65 17.54 3.07
CA VAL A 164 14.86 18.75 3.32
C VAL A 164 15.37 19.93 2.49
N ILE A 165 16.69 20.10 2.42
CA ILE A 165 17.36 21.10 1.60
C ILE A 165 17.16 20.80 0.12
N THR A 166 17.22 19.53 -0.29
CA THR A 166 16.85 19.11 -1.65
C THR A 166 15.34 19.11 -1.87
N ARG A 167 14.50 19.02 -0.83
CA ARG A 167 13.05 19.21 -0.92
C ARG A 167 12.68 20.61 -1.35
N ASN A 168 13.38 21.67 -0.95
CA ASN A 168 12.98 23.03 -1.34
C ASN A 168 12.97 23.25 -2.88
N PRO A 169 13.98 22.79 -3.64
CA PRO A 169 13.92 22.76 -5.11
C PRO A 169 12.94 21.73 -5.68
N TRP A 170 12.80 20.57 -5.02
CA TRP A 170 11.92 19.49 -5.49
C TRP A 170 10.44 19.71 -5.18
N ASP A 171 10.08 20.44 -4.13
CA ASP A 171 8.71 20.83 -3.80
C ASP A 171 8.21 21.82 -4.85
N GLY A 172 9.05 22.77 -5.29
CA GLY A 172 8.75 23.62 -6.45
C GLY A 172 8.66 22.85 -7.77
N PHE A 173 9.46 21.80 -7.96
CA PHE A 173 9.37 20.91 -9.12
C PHE A 173 8.14 19.98 -9.06
N LEU A 174 7.78 19.44 -7.89
CA LEU A 174 6.65 18.54 -7.66
C LEU A 174 5.31 19.28 -7.66
N GLU A 175 5.26 20.53 -7.19
CA GLU A 175 4.13 21.44 -7.37
C GLU A 175 3.87 21.71 -8.86
N SER A 176 4.94 21.80 -9.68
CA SER A 176 4.86 21.94 -11.14
C SER A 176 4.54 20.64 -11.89
N GLN A 177 4.65 19.47 -11.24
CA GLN A 177 4.48 18.12 -11.82
C GLN A 177 3.27 17.36 -11.24
N SER A 178 2.37 18.08 -10.57
CA SER A 178 1.23 17.58 -9.78
C SER A 178 0.19 16.75 -10.55
N SER A 179 0.43 16.44 -11.84
CA SER A 179 -0.37 15.52 -12.65
C SER A 179 0.19 14.10 -12.82
N VAL A 180 1.49 13.81 -12.59
CA VAL A 180 2.08 12.53 -13.07
C VAL A 180 2.85 11.71 -12.02
N MET A 181 3.16 12.25 -10.84
CA MET A 181 3.87 11.51 -9.78
C MET A 181 3.07 11.52 -8.45
N SER A 182 1.90 10.88 -8.45
CA SER A 182 1.04 10.75 -7.26
C SER A 182 1.56 9.70 -6.24
N SER A 183 2.84 9.75 -5.88
CA SER A 183 3.25 9.21 -4.60
C SER A 183 2.92 10.29 -3.57
N GLU A 184 1.72 10.22 -3.01
CA GLU A 184 1.31 10.97 -1.82
C GLU A 184 2.49 11.04 -0.84
N SER A 185 2.79 12.25 -0.34
CA SER A 185 3.94 12.49 0.54
C SER A 185 3.89 11.53 1.74
N LEU A 186 5.04 11.20 2.36
CA LEU A 186 5.05 10.36 3.58
C LEU A 186 4.06 10.88 4.63
N LEU A 187 3.94 12.21 4.73
CA LEU A 187 3.02 12.88 5.64
C LEU A 187 1.56 12.59 5.31
N GLU A 188 1.18 12.65 4.03
CA GLU A 188 -0.16 12.33 3.57
C GLU A 188 -0.51 10.86 3.86
N TYR A 189 0.43 9.95 3.60
CA TYR A 189 0.29 8.53 3.99
C TYR A 189 0.03 8.39 5.50
N VAL A 190 0.82 9.06 6.34
CA VAL A 190 0.69 9.01 7.81
C VAL A 190 -0.69 9.53 8.24
N ILE A 191 -1.07 10.74 7.81
CA ILE A 191 -2.35 11.37 8.17
C ILE A 191 -3.52 10.49 7.70
N ARG A 192 -3.50 10.04 6.45
CA ARG A 192 -4.53 9.16 5.89
C ARG A 192 -4.66 7.86 6.67
N THR A 193 -3.54 7.28 7.10
CA THR A 193 -3.53 6.05 7.88
C THR A 193 -4.06 6.26 9.29
N ILE A 194 -3.73 7.38 9.93
CA ILE A 194 -4.26 7.80 11.24
C ILE A 194 -5.78 7.97 11.17
N GLU A 195 -6.28 8.76 10.22
CA GLU A 195 -7.72 9.00 10.08
C GLU A 195 -8.47 7.71 9.73
N MET A 196 -7.84 6.83 8.96
CA MET A 196 -8.36 5.48 8.73
C MET A 196 -8.42 4.65 10.02
N PHE A 197 -7.42 4.71 10.90
CA PHE A 197 -7.44 4.01 12.19
C PHE A 197 -8.52 4.53 13.12
N LYS A 198 -8.67 5.85 13.23
CA LYS A 198 -9.78 6.47 13.99
C LYS A 198 -11.13 6.00 13.47
N PHE A 199 -11.33 6.03 12.15
CA PHE A 199 -12.53 5.51 11.52
C PHE A 199 -12.77 4.02 11.83
N LEU A 200 -11.73 3.19 11.79
CA LEU A 200 -11.84 1.78 12.12
C LEU A 200 -12.20 1.54 13.59
N ALA A 201 -11.68 2.34 14.52
CA ALA A 201 -12.03 2.26 15.92
C ALA A 201 -13.55 2.48 16.11
N ILE A 202 -14.08 3.57 15.54
CA ILE A 202 -15.53 3.87 15.54
C ILE A 202 -16.33 2.75 14.83
N TRP A 203 -15.78 2.23 13.73
CA TRP A 203 -16.40 1.13 12.99
C TRP A 203 -16.47 -0.17 13.81
N GLU A 204 -15.51 -0.43 14.70
CA GLU A 204 -15.49 -1.62 15.57
C GLU A 204 -16.34 -1.44 16.84
N GLU A 205 -16.31 -0.26 17.46
CA GLU A 205 -16.98 0.02 18.74
C GLU A 205 -18.51 0.04 18.67
N THR A 206 -19.10 0.28 17.51
CA THR A 206 -20.54 0.53 17.36
C THR A 206 -21.47 -0.68 17.65
N GLY A 207 -20.97 -1.86 18.06
CA GLY A 207 -21.77 -2.99 18.58
C GLY A 207 -22.86 -3.54 17.63
N ASP A 208 -23.91 -4.20 18.14
CA ASP A 208 -25.01 -4.73 17.30
C ASP A 208 -25.92 -3.62 16.72
N GLY A 209 -25.99 -2.46 17.37
CA GLY A 209 -26.55 -1.23 16.79
C GLY A 209 -25.78 -0.71 15.57
N SER A 210 -24.54 -1.18 15.37
CA SER A 210 -23.70 -0.80 14.23
C SER A 210 -24.22 -1.29 12.90
N ARG A 211 -25.03 -2.36 12.85
CA ARG A 211 -25.38 -2.96 11.56
C ARG A 211 -26.24 -2.02 10.72
N ALA A 212 -27.15 -1.28 11.36
CA ALA A 212 -27.96 -0.26 10.69
C ALA A 212 -27.08 0.90 10.22
N TRP A 213 -26.25 1.46 11.10
CA TRP A 213 -25.34 2.56 10.76
C TRP A 213 -24.34 2.18 9.65
N LYS A 214 -23.74 0.99 9.70
CA LYS A 214 -22.81 0.48 8.66
C LYS A 214 -23.52 0.30 7.33
N THR A 215 -24.73 -0.24 7.34
CA THR A 215 -25.58 -0.37 6.14
C THR A 215 -25.85 0.99 5.54
N GLU A 216 -26.33 1.94 6.35
CA GLU A 216 -26.66 3.31 5.94
C GLU A 216 -25.42 4.05 5.43
N PHE A 217 -24.28 3.92 6.11
CA PHE A 217 -23.01 4.49 5.67
C PHE A 217 -22.62 3.97 4.29
N ILE A 218 -22.64 2.64 4.08
CA ILE A 218 -22.28 2.03 2.80
C ILE A 218 -23.25 2.47 1.69
N GLU A 219 -24.55 2.52 1.96
CA GLU A 219 -25.55 2.98 1.01
C GLU A 219 -25.36 4.45 0.64
N LYS A 220 -25.14 5.33 1.62
CA LYS A 220 -24.82 6.75 1.39
C LYS A 220 -23.56 6.92 0.54
N GLN A 221 -22.51 6.15 0.81
CA GLN A 221 -21.28 6.20 0.00
C GLN A 221 -21.50 5.64 -1.41
N CYS A 222 -22.30 4.58 -1.56
CA CYS A 222 -22.67 4.04 -2.87
C CYS A 222 -23.47 5.06 -3.69
N TRP A 223 -24.41 5.76 -3.05
CA TRP A 223 -25.20 6.81 -3.68
C TRP A 223 -24.31 7.94 -4.20
N LYS A 224 -23.43 8.47 -3.33
CA LYS A 224 -22.48 9.54 -3.70
C LYS A 224 -21.59 9.15 -4.88
N LYS A 225 -21.21 7.88 -4.99
CA LYS A 225 -20.36 7.37 -6.07
C LYS A 225 -21.12 7.11 -7.38
N HIS A 226 -22.43 6.92 -7.33
CA HIS A 226 -23.26 6.55 -8.47
C HIS A 226 -24.51 7.44 -8.62
N PRO A 227 -24.38 8.78 -8.59
CA PRO A 227 -25.54 9.68 -8.50
C PRO A 227 -26.52 9.52 -9.66
N GLU A 228 -26.03 9.30 -10.88
CA GLU A 228 -26.88 9.13 -12.06
C GLU A 228 -27.79 7.90 -11.98
N GLN A 229 -27.27 6.79 -11.45
CA GLN A 229 -28.05 5.55 -11.35
C GLN A 229 -29.18 5.69 -10.33
N TYR A 230 -28.90 6.32 -9.20
CA TYR A 230 -29.92 6.59 -8.18
C TYR A 230 -30.94 7.60 -8.67
N ALA A 231 -30.53 8.65 -9.42
CA ALA A 231 -31.46 9.60 -10.02
C ALA A 231 -32.41 8.93 -11.04
N ARG A 232 -31.90 8.02 -11.88
CA ARG A 232 -32.73 7.21 -12.80
C ARG A 232 -33.71 6.33 -12.04
N TRP A 233 -33.22 5.67 -10.99
CA TRP A 233 -34.08 4.86 -10.13
C TRP A 233 -35.18 5.71 -9.49
N GLU A 234 -34.86 6.85 -8.90
CA GLU A 234 -35.84 7.77 -8.28
C GLU A 234 -36.91 8.26 -9.26
N SER A 235 -36.51 8.53 -10.51
CA SER A 235 -37.39 9.09 -11.55
C SER A 235 -38.19 8.04 -12.33
N ALA A 236 -37.92 6.74 -12.13
CA ALA A 236 -38.59 5.66 -12.85
C ALA A 236 -39.91 5.24 -12.16
N ASP A 237 -40.87 4.79 -12.96
CA ASP A 237 -42.16 4.25 -12.50
C ASP A 237 -42.46 2.87 -13.13
N GLY A 238 -43.36 2.10 -12.51
CA GLY A 238 -43.84 0.81 -13.02
C GLY A 238 -42.72 -0.21 -13.30
N GLU A 239 -42.75 -0.85 -14.47
CA GLU A 239 -41.74 -1.83 -14.89
C GLU A 239 -40.33 -1.25 -14.99
N ALA A 240 -40.20 0.04 -15.35
CA ALA A 240 -38.91 0.72 -15.42
C ALA A 240 -38.31 0.86 -14.01
N LYS A 241 -39.13 1.14 -12.99
CA LYS A 241 -38.68 1.22 -11.59
C LYS A 241 -38.11 -0.12 -11.11
N GLU A 242 -38.77 -1.23 -11.43
CA GLU A 242 -38.28 -2.56 -11.06
C GLU A 242 -36.93 -2.89 -11.72
N LYS A 243 -36.77 -2.52 -13.00
CA LYS A 243 -35.51 -2.69 -13.73
C LYS A 243 -34.38 -1.86 -13.11
N GLU A 244 -34.62 -0.58 -12.83
CA GLU A 244 -33.63 0.29 -12.21
C GLU A 244 -33.32 -0.15 -10.76
N GLU A 245 -34.31 -0.65 -10.02
CA GLU A 245 -34.10 -1.18 -8.68
C GLU A 245 -33.16 -2.41 -8.70
N LYS A 246 -33.33 -3.32 -9.66
CA LYS A 246 -32.40 -4.46 -9.87
C LYS A 246 -30.98 -3.97 -10.20
N ALA A 247 -30.85 -2.92 -11.01
CA ALA A 247 -29.55 -2.33 -11.33
C ALA A 247 -28.89 -1.68 -10.11
N VAL A 248 -29.64 -0.89 -9.32
CA VAL A 248 -29.17 -0.30 -8.06
C VAL A 248 -28.75 -1.38 -7.07
N LYS A 249 -29.57 -2.42 -6.87
CA LYS A 249 -29.24 -3.58 -6.00
C LYS A 249 -27.94 -4.27 -6.43
N THR A 250 -27.73 -4.43 -7.73
CA THR A 250 -26.50 -5.03 -8.28
C THR A 250 -25.27 -4.17 -7.99
N ILE A 251 -25.37 -2.86 -8.21
CA ILE A 251 -24.29 -1.90 -7.93
C ILE A 251 -23.99 -1.84 -6.43
N LEU A 252 -25.02 -1.75 -5.59
CA LEU A 252 -24.88 -1.76 -4.14
C LEU A 252 -24.25 -3.07 -3.64
N GLY A 253 -24.64 -4.21 -4.20
CA GLY A 253 -24.04 -5.51 -3.89
C GLY A 253 -22.54 -5.57 -4.21
N LYS A 254 -22.14 -5.08 -5.39
CA LYS A 254 -20.72 -4.96 -5.77
C LYS A 254 -19.98 -3.98 -4.84
N PHE A 255 -20.56 -2.82 -4.58
CA PHE A 255 -19.97 -1.81 -3.70
C PHE A 255 -19.76 -2.33 -2.28
N ARG A 256 -20.74 -3.05 -1.71
CA ARG A 256 -20.62 -3.73 -0.41
C ARG A 256 -19.46 -4.73 -0.39
N LYS A 257 -19.31 -5.55 -1.45
CA LYS A 257 -18.22 -6.53 -1.57
C LYS A 257 -16.84 -5.85 -1.64
N ASP A 258 -16.71 -4.80 -2.44
CA ASP A 258 -15.47 -4.05 -2.58
C ASP A 258 -15.13 -3.28 -1.29
N HIS A 259 -16.12 -2.66 -0.66
CA HIS A 259 -15.98 -2.01 0.65
C HIS A 259 -15.55 -3.02 1.73
N SER A 260 -16.17 -4.19 1.79
CA SER A 260 -15.79 -5.23 2.75
C SER A 260 -14.33 -5.67 2.57
N ARG A 261 -13.88 -5.87 1.33
CA ARG A 261 -12.48 -6.23 1.03
C ARG A 261 -11.51 -5.14 1.46
N MET A 262 -11.83 -3.88 1.16
CA MET A 262 -11.06 -2.73 1.63
C MET A 262 -10.99 -2.72 3.16
N MET A 263 -12.12 -2.89 3.86
CA MET A 263 -12.16 -2.89 5.31
C MET A 263 -11.33 -4.03 5.91
N THR A 264 -11.33 -5.23 5.32
CA THR A 264 -10.44 -6.32 5.74
C THR A 264 -8.97 -5.90 5.67
N SER A 265 -8.52 -5.33 4.55
CA SER A 265 -7.13 -4.86 4.43
C SER A 265 -6.79 -3.75 5.44
N LYS A 266 -7.70 -2.81 5.67
CA LYS A 266 -7.53 -1.73 6.65
C LYS A 266 -7.46 -2.28 8.09
N LYS A 267 -8.27 -3.28 8.42
CA LYS A 267 -8.24 -3.96 9.72
C LYS A 267 -6.93 -4.70 9.97
N GLN A 268 -6.36 -5.34 8.95
CA GLN A 268 -5.03 -5.95 9.07
C GLN A 268 -3.95 -4.90 9.37
N LEU A 269 -4.05 -3.71 8.76
CA LEU A 269 -3.15 -2.60 9.05
C LEU A 269 -3.32 -2.07 10.48
N LEU A 270 -4.56 -2.00 10.98
CA LEU A 270 -4.82 -1.64 12.38
C LEU A 270 -4.28 -2.71 13.32
N LYS A 271 -4.40 -4.00 12.96
CA LYS A 271 -3.80 -5.10 13.73
C LYS A 271 -2.28 -4.96 13.79
N LEU A 272 -1.62 -4.65 12.67
CA LEU A 272 -0.19 -4.33 12.66
C LEU A 272 0.14 -3.17 13.60
N TYR A 273 -0.59 -2.06 13.51
CA TYR A 273 -0.37 -0.90 14.39
C TYR A 273 -0.55 -1.26 15.87
N ARG A 274 -1.58 -2.03 16.21
CA ARG A 274 -1.82 -2.50 17.58
C ARG A 274 -0.66 -3.33 18.16
N HIS A 275 0.15 -4.00 17.32
CA HIS A 275 1.26 -4.85 17.78
C HIS A 275 2.63 -4.19 17.67
N PHE A 276 2.85 -3.38 16.64
CA PHE A 276 4.16 -2.79 16.31
C PHE A 276 4.20 -1.26 16.51
N GLY A 277 3.05 -0.60 16.62
CA GLY A 277 2.93 0.81 16.92
C GLY A 277 3.30 1.76 15.78
N ALA A 278 3.85 2.92 16.13
CA ALA A 278 4.07 4.04 15.21
C ALA A 278 4.98 3.71 14.01
N VAL A 279 5.81 2.67 14.10
CA VAL A 279 6.64 2.20 12.97
C VAL A 279 5.82 1.79 11.74
N ILE A 280 4.57 1.37 11.95
CA ILE A 280 3.64 1.06 10.86
C ILE A 280 3.25 2.31 10.05
N LEU A 281 3.15 3.45 10.72
CA LEU A 281 2.88 4.74 10.09
C LEU A 281 4.08 5.25 9.30
N MET A 282 5.29 4.77 9.61
CA MET A 282 6.49 5.18 8.90
C MET A 282 6.78 4.30 7.68
N ASP A 283 6.49 2.98 7.72
CA ASP A 283 6.80 2.06 6.61
C ASP A 283 5.71 2.05 5.52
N ARG A 284 6.02 2.65 4.36
CA ARG A 284 5.11 2.73 3.21
C ARG A 284 4.74 1.38 2.62
N THR A 285 5.47 0.28 2.87
CA THR A 285 5.06 -1.07 2.40
C THR A 285 3.64 -1.43 2.83
N TRP A 286 3.18 -0.83 3.92
CA TRP A 286 1.85 -1.02 4.47
C TRP A 286 0.76 -0.18 3.81
N ASP A 287 1.14 0.71 2.89
CA ASP A 287 0.20 1.53 2.16
C ASP A 287 -0.78 0.67 1.33
N TRP A 288 -2.06 0.85 1.61
CA TRP A 288 -3.16 0.17 0.94
C TRP A 288 -3.59 0.88 -0.33
N ASN A 289 -3.27 2.18 -0.48
CA ASN A 289 -3.67 3.03 -1.60
C ASN A 289 -2.45 3.74 -2.20
N ASP A 290 -1.82 3.08 -3.17
CA ASP A 290 -0.66 3.58 -3.89
C ASP A 290 -1.12 4.25 -5.19
N GLY A 291 -1.31 5.56 -5.17
CA GLY A 291 -1.76 6.32 -6.34
C GLY A 291 -3.11 5.86 -6.89
N GLY A 292 -4.07 5.52 -6.03
CA GLY A 292 -5.38 5.01 -6.43
C GLY A 292 -5.42 3.51 -6.73
N VAL A 293 -4.27 2.82 -6.77
CA VAL A 293 -4.20 1.37 -6.99
C VAL A 293 -4.21 0.65 -5.66
N GLN A 294 -5.31 -0.07 -5.39
CA GLN A 294 -5.39 -0.91 -4.20
C GLN A 294 -4.37 -2.05 -4.29
N ARG A 295 -3.38 -2.03 -3.40
CA ARG A 295 -2.35 -3.09 -3.34
C ARG A 295 -2.95 -4.36 -2.74
N LYS A 296 -3.05 -5.39 -3.58
CA LYS A 296 -3.46 -6.73 -3.11
C LYS A 296 -2.36 -7.30 -2.22
N ARG A 297 -2.69 -7.78 -1.02
CA ARG A 297 -1.79 -8.55 -0.13
C ARG A 297 -1.65 -10.00 -0.57
N SER A 298 -0.62 -10.70 -0.10
CA SER A 298 -0.48 -12.15 -0.32
C SER A 298 -1.67 -12.91 0.25
N MET A 299 -2.00 -14.06 -0.34
CA MET A 299 -3.14 -14.88 0.10
C MET A 299 -2.95 -15.43 1.52
N SER A 300 -1.70 -15.55 1.96
CA SER A 300 -1.31 -16.00 3.30
C SER A 300 -1.02 -14.85 4.26
N PHE A 301 -1.19 -13.59 3.84
CA PHE A 301 -0.86 -12.42 4.67
C PHE A 301 -1.60 -12.42 6.00
N ASP A 302 -2.90 -12.71 5.98
CA ASP A 302 -3.76 -12.72 7.16
C ASP A 302 -3.28 -13.77 8.18
N ARG A 303 -3.11 -15.02 7.73
CA ARG A 303 -2.63 -16.12 8.58
C ARG A 303 -1.21 -15.87 9.10
N LEU A 304 -0.34 -15.36 8.23
CA LEU A 304 1.01 -14.98 8.60
C LEU A 304 1.00 -13.88 9.68
N LEU A 305 0.18 -12.85 9.51
CA LEU A 305 0.02 -11.77 10.47
C LEU A 305 -0.50 -12.31 11.80
N ASP A 306 -1.54 -13.15 11.78
CA ASP A 306 -2.12 -13.78 12.97
C ASP A 306 -1.06 -14.54 13.75
N ARG A 307 -0.33 -15.42 13.08
CA ARG A 307 0.74 -16.23 13.70
C ARG A 307 1.89 -15.39 14.22
N ILE A 308 2.34 -14.40 13.45
CA ILE A 308 3.41 -13.50 13.91
C ILE A 308 2.98 -12.79 15.18
N CYS A 309 1.74 -12.30 15.24
CA CYS A 309 1.19 -11.59 16.39
C CYS A 309 1.00 -12.49 17.63
N GLU A 310 0.58 -13.74 17.44
CA GLU A 310 0.37 -14.73 18.51
C GLU A 310 1.67 -15.25 19.10
N GLU A 311 2.67 -15.49 18.25
CA GLU A 311 3.95 -16.10 18.61
C GLU A 311 5.06 -15.06 18.86
N LEU A 312 4.73 -13.78 19.06
CA LEU A 312 5.72 -12.72 19.35
C LEU A 312 6.54 -13.08 20.61
N PRO A 313 7.90 -13.01 20.55
CA PRO A 313 8.74 -13.17 21.72
C PRO A 313 8.40 -12.16 22.81
N LYS A 314 8.28 -12.65 24.05
CA LYS A 314 7.95 -11.85 25.23
C LYS A 314 9.17 -11.71 26.13
N VAL A 315 9.38 -10.51 26.66
CA VAL A 315 10.38 -10.21 27.70
C VAL A 315 9.59 -9.73 28.92
N ASN A 316 9.65 -10.48 30.02
CA ASN A 316 8.86 -10.22 31.23
C ASN A 316 7.34 -10.10 30.94
N GLY A 317 6.79 -10.99 30.10
CA GLY A 317 5.37 -10.98 29.73
C GLY A 317 4.99 -10.00 28.62
N VAL A 318 5.80 -8.97 28.39
CA VAL A 318 5.56 -7.94 27.37
C VAL A 318 6.12 -8.37 26.02
N ALA A 319 5.32 -8.29 24.95
CA ALA A 319 5.82 -8.57 23.60
C ALA A 319 6.93 -7.58 23.22
N ARG A 320 8.06 -8.08 22.72
CA ARG A 320 9.24 -7.27 22.40
C ARG A 320 8.97 -6.08 21.46
N PRO A 321 8.06 -6.16 20.46
CA PRO A 321 7.69 -4.99 19.66
C PRO A 321 7.06 -3.85 20.48
N ALA A 322 6.28 -4.16 21.53
CA ALA A 322 5.67 -3.15 22.39
C ALA A 322 6.74 -2.34 23.16
N LEU A 323 7.84 -2.98 23.56
CA LEU A 323 8.99 -2.28 24.20
C LEU A 323 9.67 -1.27 23.26
N ARG A 324 9.50 -1.42 21.94
CA ARG A 324 10.07 -0.52 20.94
C ARG A 324 9.10 0.58 20.50
N TYR A 325 7.88 0.55 21.00
CA TYR A 325 6.85 1.53 20.64
C TYR A 325 7.31 2.96 20.93
N GLU A 326 7.83 3.22 22.13
CA GLU A 326 8.26 4.57 22.54
C GLU A 326 9.31 5.14 21.58
N MET A 327 10.28 4.31 21.18
CA MET A 327 11.28 4.70 20.18
C MET A 327 10.63 5.01 18.83
N GLY A 328 9.73 4.15 18.35
CA GLY A 328 9.03 4.38 17.09
C GLY A 328 8.15 5.63 17.08
N ALA A 329 7.50 5.93 18.20
CA ALA A 329 6.69 7.14 18.39
C ALA A 329 7.58 8.39 18.38
N SER A 330 8.70 8.36 19.11
CA SER A 330 9.68 9.45 19.12
C SER A 330 10.24 9.71 17.72
N SER A 331 10.69 8.68 17.00
CA SER A 331 11.24 8.84 15.65
C SER A 331 10.18 9.38 14.67
N LEU A 332 8.91 8.94 14.77
CA LEU A 332 7.83 9.49 13.97
C LEU A 332 7.62 10.99 14.28
N GLY A 333 7.63 11.37 15.55
CA GLY A 333 7.53 12.77 15.98
C GLY A 333 8.64 13.64 15.40
N ASP A 334 9.89 13.17 15.42
CA ASP A 334 11.04 13.85 14.84
C ASP A 334 10.88 14.03 13.32
N VAL A 335 10.54 12.94 12.61
CA VAL A 335 10.32 12.94 11.16
C VAL A 335 9.21 13.93 10.77
N VAL A 336 8.09 13.92 11.49
CA VAL A 336 6.96 14.82 11.21
C VAL A 336 7.34 16.28 11.48
N THR A 337 8.06 16.56 12.56
CA THR A 337 8.52 17.92 12.89
C THR A 337 9.48 18.47 11.84
N ILE A 338 10.22 17.60 11.16
CA ILE A 338 11.10 17.98 10.04
C ILE A 338 10.29 18.29 8.78
N PHE A 339 9.29 17.46 8.45
CA PHE A 339 8.58 17.54 7.18
C PHE A 339 7.29 18.36 7.21
N SER A 340 6.85 18.82 8.39
CA SER A 340 5.54 19.44 8.59
C SER A 340 5.54 20.59 9.59
N THR A 341 4.34 21.11 9.88
CA THR A 341 4.10 22.16 10.87
C THR A 341 3.87 21.57 12.26
N ALA A 342 4.06 22.39 13.30
CA ALA A 342 3.77 22.00 14.68
C ALA A 342 2.33 21.51 14.89
N LYS A 343 1.35 22.03 14.12
CA LYS A 343 -0.05 21.57 14.20
C LYS A 343 -0.22 20.13 13.76
N VAL A 344 0.50 19.72 12.70
CA VAL A 344 0.43 18.35 12.20
C VAL A 344 1.18 17.39 13.12
N ALA A 345 2.33 17.82 13.65
CA ALA A 345 3.03 17.08 14.70
C ALA A 345 2.14 16.83 15.92
N GLN A 346 1.45 17.86 16.41
CA GLN A 346 0.51 17.74 17.52
C GLN A 346 -0.64 16.77 17.18
N HIS A 347 -1.26 16.89 16.01
CA HIS A 347 -2.33 16.00 15.60
C HIS A 347 -1.91 14.51 15.59
N ILE A 348 -0.67 14.24 15.16
CA ILE A 348 -0.11 12.88 15.17
C ILE A 348 0.16 12.42 16.60
N GLN A 349 0.70 13.29 17.46
CA GLN A 349 0.92 12.99 18.87
C GLN A 349 -0.39 12.70 19.60
N ASP A 350 -1.42 13.53 19.40
CA ASP A 350 -2.75 13.33 19.99
C ASP A 350 -3.31 11.95 19.62
N PHE A 351 -3.15 11.53 18.36
CA PHE A 351 -3.55 10.19 17.93
C PHE A 351 -2.75 9.08 18.63
N LEU A 352 -1.43 9.22 18.76
CA LEU A 352 -0.60 8.21 19.42
C LEU A 352 -0.98 8.06 20.91
N ASP A 353 -1.30 9.17 21.56
CA ASP A 353 -1.71 9.19 22.97
C ASP A 353 -3.13 8.61 23.17
N GLU A 354 -4.07 8.92 22.27
CA GLU A 354 -5.45 8.44 22.33
C GLU A 354 -5.57 6.95 21.93
N TYR A 355 -4.75 6.50 20.98
CA TYR A 355 -4.78 5.13 20.44
C TYR A 355 -3.44 4.43 20.64
N PRO A 356 -3.00 4.15 21.88
CA PRO A 356 -1.76 3.42 22.12
C PRO A 356 -1.86 1.97 21.62
N PRO A 357 -0.75 1.32 21.23
CA PRO A 357 -0.73 -0.10 20.90
C PRO A 357 -1.16 -0.97 22.08
N ILE A 358 -1.52 -2.23 21.80
CA ILE A 358 -1.86 -3.20 22.83
C ILE A 358 -0.64 -3.39 23.74
N ARG A 359 -0.77 -3.01 25.00
CA ARG A 359 0.16 -3.37 26.06
C ARG A 359 -0.23 -4.78 26.52
N TYR A 360 0.68 -5.73 26.36
CA TYR A 360 0.53 -7.05 26.96
C TYR A 360 0.91 -6.92 28.44
N GLU A 361 -0.09 -6.97 29.32
CA GLU A 361 0.10 -7.07 30.77
C GLU A 361 0.57 -8.47 31.18
#